data_AF-F5L9C1-F1
#
_entry.id   AF-F5L9C1-F1
#
_cell.length_a   1.000
_cell.length_b   1.000
_cell.length_c   1.000
_cell.angle_alpha   90.00
_cell.angle_beta   90.00
_cell.angle_gamma   90.00
#
_symmetry.space_group_name_H-M   'P 1'
#
loop_
_entity.id
_entity.type
_entity.pdbx_description
1 polymer ?
#
loop_
_entity_poly.entity_id
_entity_poly.type
_entity_poly.pdbx_seq_one_letter_code
_entity_poly.pdbx_strand_id
1 'polypeptide(L)' 'MRNERLISLRNKKGLTQIEAAKQIGISCSMLAMMETGHRTGSYTTLKKVADFYEVSIDDLFDENFFEHQSRRTRENESA' A
#
# COMPACT_ATOMS: atom_id res chain seq x y z
N MET A 1 -9.63 8.46 7.53
CA MET A 1 -9.18 8.84 6.16
C MET A 1 -8.75 7.57 5.45
N ARG A 2 -9.07 7.38 4.17
CA ARG A 2 -8.78 6.13 3.44
C ARG A 2 -7.29 6.04 3.10
N ASN A 3 -6.69 4.86 3.20
CA ASN A 3 -5.30 4.64 2.81
C ASN A 3 -5.21 4.34 1.31
N GLU A 4 -5.26 5.41 0.50
CA GLU A 4 -5.23 5.32 -0.97
C GLU A 4 -3.95 4.67 -1.50
N ARG A 5 -2.84 4.82 -0.77
CA ARG A 5 -1.55 4.27 -1.13
C ARG A 5 -1.55 2.74 -1.05
N LEU A 6 -2.03 2.17 0.05
CA LEU A 6 -2.16 0.72 0.21
C LEU A 6 -3.13 0.11 -0.82
N ILE A 7 -4.23 0.81 -1.11
CA ILE A 7 -5.19 0.38 -2.15
C ILE A 7 -4.53 0.39 -3.53
N SER A 8 -3.76 1.42 -3.85
CA SER A 8 -3.02 1.52 -5.11
C SER A 8 -2.05 0.35 -5.28
N LEU A 9 -1.28 0.01 -4.24
CA LEU A 9 -0.35 -1.12 -4.26
C LEU A 9 -1.06 -2.45 -4.52
N ARG A 10 -2.20 -2.69 -3.86
CA ARG A 10 -3.02 -3.88 -4.11
C ARG A 10 -3.53 -3.93 -5.55
N ASN A 11 -4.10 -2.83 -6.04
CA ASN A 11 -4.66 -2.75 -7.38
C ASN A 11 -3.59 -2.91 -8.46
N LYS A 12 -2.37 -2.40 -8.26
CA LYS A 12 -1.23 -2.58 -9.18
C LYS A 12 -0.81 -4.05 -9.34
N LYS A 13 -0.99 -4.87 -8.29
CA LYS A 13 -0.80 -6.33 -8.37
C LYS A 13 -2.03 -7.07 -8.93
N GLY A 14 -3.14 -6.38 -9.22
CA GLY A 14 -4.37 -6.98 -9.75
C GLY A 14 -5.12 -7.86 -8.76
N LEU A 15 -4.93 -7.65 -7.45
CA LEU A 15 -5.47 -8.54 -6.40
C LEU A 15 -6.74 -7.98 -5.75
N THR A 16 -7.66 -8.88 -5.42
CA THR A 16 -8.74 -8.60 -4.46
C THR A 16 -8.20 -8.49 -3.04
N GLN A 17 -8.98 -7.91 -2.11
CA GLN A 17 -8.59 -7.84 -0.69
C GLN A 17 -8.38 -9.23 -0.08
N ILE A 18 -9.19 -10.22 -0.49
CA ILE A 18 -9.10 -11.60 0.02
C ILE A 18 -7.78 -12.24 -0.45
N GLU A 19 -7.44 -12.12 -1.73
CA GLU A 19 -6.22 -12.69 -2.30
C GLU A 19 -4.96 -12.04 -1.72
N ALA A 20 -4.94 -10.71 -1.62
CA ALA A 20 -3.83 -9.99 -1.04
C ALA A 20 -3.64 -10.35 0.44
N ALA A 21 -4.72 -10.36 1.24
CA ALA A 21 -4.64 -10.72 2.65
C ALA A 21 -4.12 -12.15 2.85
N LYS A 22 -4.57 -13.09 2.02
CA LYS A 22 -4.09 -14.48 2.03
C LYS A 22 -2.59 -14.57 1.75
N GLN A 23 -2.09 -13.84 0.77
CA GLN A 23 -0.66 -13.83 0.41
C GLN A 23 0.22 -13.13 1.47
N ILE A 24 -0.29 -12.05 2.07
CA ILE A 24 0.39 -11.33 3.17
C ILE A 24 0.38 -12.16 4.48
N GLY A 25 -0.56 -13.09 4.62
CA GLY A 25 -0.73 -13.88 5.84
C GLY A 25 -1.41 -13.10 6.98
N ILE A 26 -2.46 -12.34 6.63
CA ILE A 26 -3.36 -11.62 7.55
C ILE A 26 -4.83 -11.90 7.19
N SER A 27 -5.77 -11.52 8.05
CA SER A 27 -7.19 -11.64 7.71
C SER A 27 -7.61 -10.60 6.66
N CYS A 28 -8.58 -10.95 5.81
CA CYS A 28 -9.18 -9.99 4.86
C CYS A 28 -9.79 -8.78 5.58
N SER A 29 -10.39 -9.00 6.76
CA SER A 29 -10.94 -7.92 7.59
C SER A 29 -9.85 -6.96 8.08
N MET A 30 -8.66 -7.46 8.42
CA MET A 30 -7.53 -6.63 8.80
C MET A 30 -7.10 -5.73 7.65
N LEU A 31 -6.91 -6.31 6.45
CA LEU A 31 -6.53 -5.53 5.27
C LEU A 31 -7.60 -4.48 4.91
N ALA A 32 -8.89 -4.84 4.98
CA ALA A 32 -9.98 -3.89 4.70
C ALA A 32 -10.01 -2.72 5.70
N MET A 33 -9.78 -2.98 6.99
CA MET A 33 -9.66 -1.92 8.00
C MET A 33 -8.43 -1.03 7.78
N MET A 34 -7.33 -1.60 7.28
CA MET A 34 -6.14 -0.83 6.89
C MET A 34 -6.40 0.06 5.69
N GLU A 35 -7.00 -0.47 4.63
CA GLU A 35 -7.32 0.30 3.42
C GLU A 35 -8.34 1.41 3.69
N THR A 36 -9.29 1.19 4.58
CA THR A 36 -10.28 2.21 4.96
C THR A 36 -9.78 3.18 6.04
N GLY A 37 -8.57 2.95 6.57
CA GLY A 37 -7.92 3.75 7.61
C GLY A 37 -8.57 3.63 9.00
N HIS A 38 -9.37 2.59 9.24
CA HIS A 38 -9.89 2.27 10.56
C HIS A 38 -8.84 1.65 11.48
N ARG A 39 -7.79 1.04 10.92
CA ARG A 39 -6.66 0.47 11.67
C ARG A 39 -5.35 0.60 10.92
N THR A 40 -4.29 0.99 11.60
CA THR A 40 -2.93 0.95 11.03
C THR A 40 -2.35 -0.47 11.05
N GLY A 41 -2.58 -1.21 12.15
CA GLY A 41 -1.95 -2.49 12.41
C GLY A 41 -0.70 -2.41 13.27
N SER A 42 -0.25 -3.56 13.78
CA SER A 42 1.00 -3.65 14.54
C SER A 42 2.20 -3.51 13.61
N TYR A 43 3.37 -3.20 14.17
CA TYR A 43 4.64 -3.20 13.44
C TYR A 43 4.85 -4.51 12.64
N THR A 44 4.51 -5.65 13.24
CA THR A 44 4.61 -6.96 12.57
C THR A 44 3.69 -7.08 11.36
N THR A 45 2.46 -6.56 11.43
CA THR A 45 1.53 -6.53 10.29
C THR A 45 2.02 -5.57 9.21
N LEU A 46 2.45 -4.36 9.61
CA LEU A 46 2.99 -3.36 8.68
C LEU A 46 4.20 -3.90 7.94
N LYS A 47 5.11 -4.58 8.64
CA LYS A 47 6.28 -5.22 8.03
C LYS A 47 5.88 -6.27 6.98
N LYS A 48 4.95 -7.18 7.30
CA LYS A 48 4.45 -8.17 6.33
C LYS A 48 3.85 -7.52 5.07
N VAL A 49 3.08 -6.44 5.26
CA VAL A 49 2.45 -5.71 4.16
C VAL A 49 3.51 -5.00 3.31
N ALA A 50 4.46 -4.32 3.94
CA ALA A 50 5.57 -3.64 3.29
C ALA A 50 6.45 -4.62 2.50
N ASP A 51 6.84 -5.73 3.11
CA ASP A 51 7.64 -6.80 2.49
C ASP A 51 6.91 -7.39 1.26
N PHE A 52 5.59 -7.64 1.36
CA PHE A 52 4.80 -8.18 0.24
C PHE A 52 4.70 -7.23 -0.96
N TYR A 53 4.64 -5.92 -0.70
CA TYR A 53 4.56 -4.90 -1.74
C TYR A 53 5.93 -4.34 -2.14
N GLU A 54 7.02 -4.82 -1.54
CA GLU A 54 8.40 -4.39 -1.80
C GLU A 54 8.59 -2.88 -1.61
N VAL A 55 8.01 -2.35 -0.54
CA VAL A 55 8.09 -0.93 -0.16
C VAL A 55 8.51 -0.78 1.30
N SER A 56 8.85 0.43 1.74
CA SER A 56 9.05 0.70 3.17
C SER A 56 7.70 0.80 3.91
N ILE A 57 7.73 0.73 5.24
CA ILE A 57 6.52 0.96 6.05
C ILE A 57 6.01 2.39 5.85
N ASP A 58 6.91 3.36 5.75
CA ASP A 58 6.56 4.78 5.55
C ASP A 58 5.84 4.97 4.20
N ASP A 59 6.27 4.25 3.15
CA ASP A 59 5.62 4.26 1.84
C ASP A 59 4.18 3.74 1.86
N LEU A 60 3.73 3.06 2.92
CA LEU A 60 2.33 2.64 3.07
C LEU A 60 1.41 3.81 3.44
N PHE A 61 1.96 4.94 3.85
CA PHE A 61 1.23 6.11 4.36
C PHE A 61 1.50 7.38 3.56
N ASP A 62 2.26 7.30 2.47
CA ASP A 62 2.56 8.46 1.63
C ASP A 62 1.29 8.97 0.91
N GLU A 63 0.66 9.99 1.49
CA GLU A 63 -0.52 10.66 0.96
C GLU A 63 -0.24 11.43 -0.34
N ASN A 64 1.03 11.76 -0.61
CA ASN A 64 1.45 12.50 -1.80
C ASN A 64 1.97 11.58 -2.92
N PHE A 65 1.75 10.27 -2.83
CA PHE A 65 2.29 9.30 -3.78
C PHE A 65 2.00 9.67 -5.25
N PHE A 66 0.78 10.11 -5.56
CA PHE A 66 0.40 10.49 -6.92
C PHE A 66 1.11 11.75 -7.43
N GLU A 67 1.35 12.73 -6.56
CA GLU A 67 2.12 13.92 -6.91
C GLU A 67 3.61 13.59 -7.14
N HIS A 68 4.18 12.70 -6.32
CA HIS A 68 5.57 12.27 -6.43
C HIS A 68 5.83 11.45 -7.70
N GLN A 69 4.90 10.57 -8.09
CA GLN A 69 5.00 9.84 -9.36
C GLN A 69 4.96 10.79 -10.56
N SER A 70 4.09 11.81 -10.52
CA SER A 70 3.92 12.80 -11.59
C SER A 70 5.13 13.73 -11.75
N ARG A 71 5.91 13.94 -10.68
CA ARG A 71 7.17 14.70 -10.72
C ARG A 71 8.33 13.86 -11.27
N ARG A 72 8.48 12.61 -10.81
CA ARG A 72 9.56 11.72 -11.27
C ARG A 72 9.49 11.38 -12.75
N THR A 73 8.29 11.22 -13.33
CA THR A 73 8.15 10.95 -14.77
C THR A 73 8.57 12.14 -15.63
N ARG A 74 8.29 13.37 -15.20
CA ARG A 74 8.69 14.60 -15.91
C ARG A 74 10.20 14.86 -15.87
N GLU A 75 10.84 14.51 -14.76
CA GLU A 75 12.29 14.67 -14.59
C GLU A 75 13.09 13.65 -15.41
N ASN A 76 12.60 12.42 -15.57
CA ASN A 76 13.27 11.38 -16.37
C ASN A 76 13.10 11.51 -17.89
N GLU A 77 12.12 12.29 -18.37
CA GLU A 77 11.92 12.58 -19.81
C GLU A 77 12.77 13.76 -20.30
N SER A 78 13.46 14.46 -19.38
CA SER A 78 14.30 15.63 -19.67
C SER A 78 15.81 15.31 -19.70
N ALA A 79 16.19 14.03 -19.63
CA ALA A 79 17.57 13.53 -19.57
C ALA A 79 17.93 12.66 -20.78
#